data_AF-A0A9E5KNA8-F1
#
_entry.id   AF-A0A9E5KNA8-F1
#
_cell.length_a   1.000
_cell.length_b   1.000
_cell.length_c   1.000
_cell.angle_alpha   90.00
_cell.angle_beta   90.00
_cell.angle_gamma   90.00
#
_symmetry.space_group_name_H-M   'P 1'
#
loop_
_entity.id
_entity.type
_entity.pdbx_description
1 polymer ?
#
loop_
_entity_poly.entity_id
_entity_poly.type
_entity_poly.pdbx_seq_one_letter_code
_entity_poly.pdbx_strand_id
1 'polypeptide(L)'
;MQAAPQIALSSVFGPEPMTNMFPRTLAFVVVVAFAAIGSAPGCKMINSLSGNSPEQAADTAPTADAAAATAAAAPAAEPVAPDHSMTPEAFVQSVAASDLLEINLGTMAMNKAEAPTVKDFGHRMVTNHTAIQVIIGKIAVAQ
;
A
#
# COMPACT_ATOMS: atom_id res chain seq x y z
N MET A 1 28.38 46.09 41.58
CA MET A 1 26.94 46.39 41.44
C MET A 1 26.35 45.32 40.53
N GLN A 2 25.51 44.45 41.10
CA GLN A 2 24.79 43.38 40.39
C GLN A 2 23.60 43.97 39.63
N ALA A 3 23.34 43.47 38.41
CA ALA A 3 22.00 43.41 37.83
C ALA A 3 21.96 42.34 36.72
N ALA A 4 20.99 41.43 36.86
CA ALA A 4 20.70 40.29 36.00
C ALA A 4 19.94 40.68 34.71
N PRO A 5 19.88 39.79 33.69
CA PRO A 5 19.03 39.96 32.52
C PRO A 5 17.55 39.67 32.83
N GLN A 6 16.66 40.59 32.43
CA GLN A 6 15.21 40.39 32.47
C GLN A 6 14.78 39.48 31.33
N ILE A 7 14.36 38.26 31.67
CA ILE A 7 13.60 37.36 30.80
C ILE A 7 12.15 37.86 30.79
N ALA A 8 11.69 38.38 29.65
CA ALA A 8 10.28 38.64 29.42
C ALA A 8 9.65 37.39 28.77
N LEU A 9 9.07 36.54 29.63
CA LEU A 9 8.10 35.51 29.26
C LEU A 9 6.70 36.14 29.35
N SER A 10 6.09 36.42 28.21
CA SER A 10 4.65 36.68 28.06
C SER A 10 4.35 36.55 26.56
N SER A 11 3.31 35.88 26.09
CA SER A 11 2.10 35.32 26.67
C SER A 11 1.53 34.35 25.62
N VAL A 12 0.76 33.35 26.08
CA VAL A 12 -0.32 32.59 25.41
C VAL A 12 -0.37 31.23 26.10
N PHE A 13 -0.67 31.27 27.40
CA PHE A 13 -1.16 30.12 28.14
C PHE A 13 -2.58 30.48 28.54
N GLY A 14 -3.52 30.05 27.69
CA GLY A 14 -4.95 30.08 27.99
C GLY A 14 -5.31 28.86 28.85
N PRO A 15 -6.26 28.99 29.79
CA PRO A 15 -6.76 27.88 30.58
C PRO A 15 -7.78 27.08 29.75
N GLU A 16 -7.63 25.75 29.66
CA GLU A 16 -8.45 24.77 30.39
C GLU A 16 -8.20 23.33 29.88
N PRO A 17 -8.08 22.35 30.78
CA PRO A 17 -8.05 20.93 30.44
C PRO A 17 -9.47 20.43 30.19
N MET A 18 -9.78 19.98 28.97
CA MET A 18 -10.97 19.17 28.69
C MET A 18 -10.80 17.78 29.31
N THR A 19 -11.04 17.74 30.62
CA THR A 19 -11.40 16.56 31.39
C THR A 19 -12.90 16.33 31.20
N ASN A 20 -13.32 15.05 31.19
CA ASN A 20 -14.69 14.54 31.00
C ASN A 20 -15.04 14.32 29.52
N MET A 21 -15.44 13.12 29.07
CA MET A 21 -16.52 12.33 29.64
C MET A 21 -16.48 10.90 29.04
N PHE A 22 -16.37 9.88 29.89
CA PHE A 22 -16.84 8.53 29.55
C PHE A 22 -18.35 8.57 29.27
N PRO A 23 -18.87 7.79 28.30
CA PRO A 23 -20.17 7.16 28.49
C PRO A 23 -20.02 5.64 28.56
N ARG A 24 -20.41 5.13 29.72
CA ARG A 24 -20.84 3.75 29.95
C ARG A 24 -22.17 3.55 29.22
N THR A 25 -22.24 2.63 28.26
CA THR A 25 -23.52 1.94 28.01
C THR A 25 -23.29 0.54 27.47
N LEU A 26 -23.24 -0.41 28.39
CA LEU A 26 -23.53 -1.81 28.13
C LEU A 26 -25.06 -1.95 28.12
N ALA A 27 -25.68 -2.20 26.95
CA ALA A 27 -27.11 -2.57 26.86
C ALA A 27 -27.43 -3.28 25.52
N PHE A 28 -27.18 -4.58 25.48
CA PHE A 28 -28.12 -5.67 25.17
C PHE A 28 -29.39 -5.47 24.29
N VAL A 29 -29.51 -6.36 23.27
CA VAL A 29 -30.71 -6.94 22.55
C VAL A 29 -31.43 -5.98 21.57
N VAL A 30 -31.80 -6.33 20.31
CA VAL A 30 -32.69 -7.41 19.85
C VAL A 30 -32.52 -7.70 18.35
N VAL A 31 -32.57 -8.99 18.04
CA VAL A 31 -32.66 -9.65 16.72
C VAL A 31 -33.93 -9.25 15.95
N VAL A 32 -33.82 -8.94 14.65
CA VAL A 32 -34.86 -9.26 13.67
C VAL A 32 -34.22 -9.85 12.43
N ALA A 33 -34.55 -11.11 12.18
CA ALA A 33 -34.29 -11.87 10.97
C ALA A 33 -35.41 -11.63 9.94
N PHE A 34 -35.08 -11.44 8.66
CA PHE A 34 -35.85 -11.71 7.44
C PHE A 34 -34.93 -11.30 6.26
N ALA A 35 -34.66 -12.04 5.18
CA ALA A 35 -35.26 -13.23 4.62
C ALA A 35 -34.22 -13.98 3.77
N ALA A 36 -34.45 -15.28 3.62
CA ALA A 36 -33.65 -16.21 2.83
C ALA A 36 -33.57 -15.85 1.33
N ILE A 37 -32.39 -16.04 0.73
CA ILE A 37 -32.26 -16.29 -0.70
C ILE A 37 -31.64 -17.69 -0.86
N GLY A 38 -32.51 -18.64 -1.16
CA GLY A 38 -32.33 -19.77 -2.08
C GLY A 38 -31.05 -20.61 -1.99
N SER A 39 -31.20 -21.81 -1.44
CA SER A 39 -30.36 -22.98 -1.74
C SER A 39 -30.42 -23.34 -3.23
N ALA A 40 -29.26 -23.53 -3.87
CA ALA A 40 -29.11 -24.40 -5.04
C ALA A 40 -28.01 -25.44 -4.74
N PRO A 41 -28.29 -26.75 -4.82
CA PRO A 41 -27.29 -27.79 -4.63
C PRO A 41 -26.53 -28.05 -5.93
N GLY A 42 -25.21 -28.05 -5.84
CA GLY A 42 -24.34 -28.97 -6.57
C GLY A 42 -24.03 -28.65 -8.04
N CYS A 43 -22.81 -28.19 -8.28
CA CYS A 43 -21.88 -28.88 -9.19
C CYS A 43 -20.43 -28.64 -8.75
N LYS A 44 -19.92 -29.63 -8.01
CA LYS A 44 -18.62 -30.30 -8.22
C LYS A 44 -17.41 -29.42 -8.61
N MET A 45 -16.48 -29.29 -7.66
CA MET A 45 -15.06 -29.10 -7.97
C MET A 45 -14.59 -30.17 -8.97
N ILE A 46 -14.02 -29.74 -10.09
CA ILE A 46 -13.00 -30.49 -10.80
C ILE A 46 -11.87 -29.52 -11.11
N ASN A 47 -10.76 -29.74 -10.41
CA ASN A 47 -9.44 -29.23 -10.72
C ASN A 47 -9.03 -29.71 -12.13
N SER A 48 -8.77 -28.79 -13.06
CA SER A 48 -8.01 -29.11 -14.26
C SER A 48 -7.20 -27.89 -14.67
N LEU A 49 -5.88 -28.05 -14.60
CA LEU A 49 -4.94 -27.18 -15.28
C LEU A 49 -5.19 -27.22 -16.80
N SER A 50 -4.80 -26.13 -17.45
CA SER A 50 -4.68 -25.92 -18.90
C SER A 50 -5.95 -25.52 -19.65
N GLY A 51 -5.84 -24.41 -20.37
CA GLY A 51 -6.73 -24.08 -21.48
C GLY A 51 -6.96 -22.60 -21.63
N ASN A 52 -6.03 -21.89 -22.28
CA ASN A 52 -6.39 -20.67 -22.99
C ASN A 52 -7.57 -20.98 -23.91
N SER A 53 -8.70 -20.30 -23.72
CA SER A 53 -9.77 -20.30 -24.72
C SER A 53 -10.43 -18.91 -24.76
N PRO A 54 -9.99 -18.02 -25.65
CA PRO A 54 -10.86 -16.99 -26.18
C PRO A 54 -11.73 -17.62 -27.27
N GLU A 55 -13.02 -17.78 -26.98
CA GLU A 55 -14.03 -17.99 -28.03
C GLU A 55 -14.26 -16.64 -28.70
N GLN A 56 -13.45 -16.38 -29.73
CA GLN A 56 -13.59 -15.24 -30.63
C GLN A 56 -14.32 -15.72 -31.88
N ALA A 57 -15.51 -15.17 -32.08
CA ALA A 57 -16.35 -15.43 -33.24
C ALA A 57 -15.60 -15.16 -34.54
N ALA A 58 -15.82 -16.04 -35.51
CA ALA A 58 -15.26 -15.96 -36.85
C ALA A 58 -15.74 -14.69 -37.56
N ASP A 59 -14.80 -13.88 -38.04
CA ASP A 59 -15.04 -13.03 -39.20
C ASP A 59 -13.76 -12.89 -40.06
N THR A 60 -13.95 -13.29 -41.31
CA THR A 60 -13.20 -13.09 -42.56
C THR A 60 -11.77 -12.53 -42.52
N ALA A 61 -10.83 -13.35 -43.04
CA ALA A 61 -9.42 -13.03 -43.26
C ALA A 61 -9.19 -12.08 -44.46
N PRO A 62 -8.21 -11.17 -44.36
CA PRO A 62 -7.30 -10.86 -45.45
C PRO A 62 -5.94 -11.52 -45.16
N THR A 63 -5.47 -12.35 -46.09
CA THR A 63 -4.11 -12.88 -46.14
C THR A 63 -3.11 -11.73 -46.21
N ALA A 64 -2.50 -11.40 -45.08
CA ALA A 64 -1.28 -10.61 -45.01
C ALA A 64 -0.10 -11.58 -44.91
N ASP A 65 0.78 -11.50 -45.91
CA ASP A 65 2.03 -12.22 -46.03
C ASP A 65 2.87 -12.00 -44.75
N ALA A 66 3.01 -13.04 -43.94
CA ALA A 66 3.81 -13.01 -42.73
C ALA A 66 5.29 -13.14 -43.13
N ALA A 67 5.91 -12.03 -43.50
CA ALA A 67 7.36 -11.93 -43.53
C ALA A 67 7.86 -12.16 -42.09
N ALA A 68 8.29 -13.39 -41.81
CA ALA A 68 8.90 -13.77 -40.55
C ALA A 68 10.17 -12.94 -40.35
N ALA A 69 10.08 -11.87 -39.56
CA ALA A 69 11.24 -11.16 -39.05
C ALA A 69 12.03 -12.15 -38.20
N THR A 70 13.19 -12.54 -38.71
CA THR A 70 14.15 -13.36 -37.97
C THR A 70 14.62 -12.52 -36.78
N ALA A 71 14.07 -12.78 -35.60
CA ALA A 71 14.52 -12.14 -34.37
C ALA A 71 15.98 -12.57 -34.16
N ALA A 72 16.91 -11.63 -34.37
CA ALA A 72 18.29 -11.82 -34.00
C ALA A 72 18.33 -12.13 -32.50
N ALA A 73 18.96 -13.25 -32.14
CA ALA A 73 19.12 -13.64 -30.75
C ALA A 73 19.83 -12.51 -29.98
N ALA A 74 19.14 -11.91 -29.01
CA ALA A 74 19.77 -11.01 -28.07
C ALA A 74 20.89 -11.78 -27.35
N PRO A 75 22.09 -11.18 -27.19
CA PRO A 75 23.16 -11.82 -26.43
C PRO A 75 22.64 -12.18 -25.05
N ALA A 76 22.94 -13.40 -24.59
CA ALA A 76 22.60 -13.83 -23.25
C ALA A 76 23.19 -12.83 -22.25
N ALA A 77 22.33 -12.24 -21.41
CA ALA A 77 22.79 -11.37 -20.36
C ALA A 77 23.69 -12.16 -19.41
N GLU A 78 24.92 -11.69 -19.22
CA GLU A 78 25.83 -12.23 -18.21
C GLU A 78 25.16 -12.13 -16.82
N PRO A 79 25.30 -13.15 -15.96
CA PRO A 79 24.73 -13.10 -14.62
C PRO A 79 25.35 -11.95 -13.83
N VAL A 80 24.53 -10.96 -13.49
CA VAL A 80 24.92 -9.86 -12.61
C VAL A 80 25.05 -10.42 -11.20
N ALA A 81 26.26 -10.41 -10.65
CA ALA A 81 26.48 -10.74 -9.25
C ALA A 81 25.78 -9.71 -8.35
N PRO A 82 25.12 -10.13 -7.26
CA PRO A 82 24.49 -9.20 -6.33
C PRO A 82 25.54 -8.27 -5.72
N ASP A 83 25.26 -6.96 -5.77
CA ASP A 83 26.09 -5.96 -5.12
C ASP A 83 25.77 -5.93 -3.62
N HIS A 84 26.78 -6.24 -2.80
CA HIS A 84 26.72 -6.23 -1.35
C HIS A 84 27.46 -5.03 -0.75
N SER A 85 27.64 -3.94 -1.52
CA SER A 85 28.38 -2.76 -1.09
C SER A 85 27.77 -2.01 0.10
N MET A 86 26.47 -2.20 0.38
CA MET A 86 25.77 -1.55 1.48
C MET A 86 25.80 -2.35 2.78
N THR A 87 26.10 -1.67 3.89
CA THR A 87 25.93 -2.27 5.23
C THR A 87 24.44 -2.39 5.57
N PRO A 88 24.05 -3.32 6.47
CA PRO A 88 22.67 -3.43 6.93
C PRO A 88 22.12 -2.13 7.51
N GLU A 89 22.93 -1.36 8.23
CA GLU A 89 22.52 -0.09 8.85
C GLU A 89 22.23 0.97 7.78
N ALA A 90 23.12 1.07 6.77
CA ALA A 90 22.92 1.96 5.63
C ALA A 90 21.65 1.58 4.85
N PHE A 91 21.35 0.28 4.73
CA PHE A 91 20.12 -0.21 4.13
C PHE A 91 18.87 0.23 4.89
N VAL A 92 18.83 -0.06 6.19
CA VAL A 92 17.71 0.32 7.08
C VAL A 92 17.48 1.84 7.01
N GLN A 93 18.53 2.65 7.05
CA GLN A 93 18.42 4.11 6.94
C GLN A 93 17.89 4.57 5.57
N SER A 94 18.37 3.97 4.47
CA SER A 94 17.94 4.38 3.12
C SER A 94 16.47 4.05 2.88
N VAL A 95 16.01 2.87 3.34
CA VAL A 95 14.61 2.48 3.19
C VAL A 95 13.74 3.33 4.10
N ALA A 96 14.19 3.61 5.33
CA ALA A 96 13.45 4.48 6.25
C ALA A 96 13.15 5.87 5.66
N ALA A 97 14.15 6.46 4.99
CA ALA A 97 14.00 7.76 4.35
C ALA A 97 13.11 7.70 3.10
N SER A 98 13.29 6.65 2.28
CA SER A 98 12.54 6.47 1.04
C SER A 98 11.05 6.24 1.31
N ASP A 99 10.71 5.40 2.29
CA ASP A 99 9.32 5.11 2.64
C ASP A 99 8.56 6.35 3.10
N LEU A 100 9.20 7.28 3.83
CA LEU A 100 8.56 8.54 4.23
C LEU A 100 8.16 9.39 3.01
N LEU A 101 9.00 9.43 1.98
CA LEU A 101 8.65 10.09 0.73
C LEU A 101 7.47 9.37 0.05
N GLU A 102 7.52 8.05 -0.02
CA GLU A 102 6.49 7.25 -0.70
C GLU A 102 5.12 7.31 0.01
N ILE A 103 5.11 7.40 1.34
CA ILE A 103 3.89 7.67 2.13
C ILE A 103 3.31 9.03 1.76
N ASN A 104 4.14 10.06 1.64
CA ASN A 104 3.68 11.40 1.24
C ASN A 104 3.12 11.41 -0.19
N LEU A 105 3.76 10.70 -1.12
CA LEU A 105 3.28 10.57 -2.50
C LEU A 105 1.97 9.75 -2.55
N GLY A 106 1.88 8.66 -1.80
CA GLY A 106 0.65 7.88 -1.67
C GLY A 106 -0.50 8.71 -1.10
N THR A 107 -0.22 9.53 -0.08
CA THR A 107 -1.19 10.46 0.53
C THR A 107 -1.63 11.51 -0.49
N MET A 108 -0.72 12.02 -1.31
CA MET A 108 -1.07 12.93 -2.39
C MET A 108 -1.96 12.25 -3.43
N ALA A 109 -1.65 11.03 -3.84
CA ALA A 109 -2.47 10.26 -4.79
C ALA A 109 -3.88 9.99 -4.24
N MET A 110 -4.01 9.62 -2.96
CA MET A 110 -5.31 9.45 -2.29
C MET A 110 -6.16 10.73 -2.33
N ASN A 111 -5.53 11.86 -2.04
CA ASN A 111 -6.25 13.13 -1.82
C ASN A 111 -6.51 13.92 -3.11
N LYS A 112 -5.61 13.81 -4.09
CA LYS A 112 -5.62 14.67 -5.28
C LYS A 112 -6.01 13.96 -6.57
N ALA A 113 -5.94 12.63 -6.63
CA ALA A 113 -6.33 11.94 -7.84
C ALA A 113 -7.84 12.06 -8.08
N GLU A 114 -8.25 12.16 -9.35
CA GLU A 114 -9.67 12.12 -9.72
C GLU A 114 -10.15 10.69 -9.93
N ALA A 115 -9.31 9.87 -10.58
CA ALA A 115 -9.60 8.47 -10.87
C ALA A 115 -9.66 7.63 -9.57
N PRO A 116 -10.76 6.91 -9.29
CA PRO A 116 -10.90 6.07 -8.10
C PRO A 116 -9.76 5.05 -7.95
N THR A 117 -9.34 4.43 -9.05
CA THR A 117 -8.26 3.44 -9.08
C THR A 117 -6.91 4.00 -8.60
N VAL A 118 -6.64 5.28 -8.85
CA VAL A 118 -5.41 5.95 -8.41
C VAL A 118 -5.50 6.29 -6.92
N LYS A 119 -6.70 6.63 -6.41
CA LYS A 119 -6.90 6.80 -4.96
C LYS A 119 -6.68 5.49 -4.21
N ASP A 120 -7.24 4.39 -4.72
CA ASP A 120 -7.06 3.05 -4.15
C ASP A 120 -5.58 2.63 -4.16
N PHE A 121 -4.87 2.94 -5.24
CA PHE A 121 -3.42 2.76 -5.30
C PHE A 121 -2.71 3.58 -4.22
N GLY A 122 -3.04 4.86 -4.06
CA GLY A 122 -2.49 5.70 -2.99
C GLY A 122 -2.76 5.13 -1.59
N HIS A 123 -3.96 4.61 -1.34
CA HIS A 123 -4.32 3.95 -0.07
C HIS A 123 -3.41 2.75 0.22
N ARG A 124 -3.15 1.93 -0.80
CA ARG A 124 -2.26 0.77 -0.69
C ARG A 124 -0.82 1.19 -0.45
N MET A 125 -0.34 2.24 -1.13
CA MET A 125 1.01 2.81 -0.90
C MET A 125 1.16 3.25 0.55
N VAL A 126 0.27 4.11 1.05
CA VAL A 126 0.35 4.60 2.43
C VAL A 126 0.31 3.44 3.43
N THR A 127 -0.59 2.48 3.24
CA THR A 127 -0.72 1.33 4.14
C THR A 127 0.57 0.49 4.17
N ASN A 128 1.08 0.11 3.00
CA ASN A 128 2.23 -0.78 2.89
C ASN A 128 3.51 -0.10 3.39
N HIS A 129 3.80 1.13 2.93
CA HIS A 129 5.02 1.83 3.35
C HIS A 129 4.98 2.23 4.83
N THR A 130 3.80 2.51 5.40
CA THR A 130 3.69 2.71 6.86
C THR A 130 4.01 1.42 7.63
N ALA A 131 3.54 0.26 7.15
CA ALA A 131 3.87 -1.01 7.78
C ALA A 131 5.38 -1.31 7.71
N ILE A 132 6.03 -1.01 6.58
CA ILE A 132 7.48 -1.15 6.43
C ILE A 132 8.21 -0.22 7.42
N GLN A 133 7.79 1.05 7.56
CA GLN A 133 8.36 1.98 8.54
C GLN A 133 8.33 1.44 9.98
N VAL A 134 7.22 0.82 10.38
CA VAL A 134 7.10 0.21 11.71
C VAL A 134 8.08 -0.95 11.86
N ILE A 135 8.26 -1.77 10.83
CA ILE A 135 9.17 -2.92 10.86
C ILE A 135 10.63 -2.43 10.93
N ILE A 136 11.01 -1.50 10.07
CA ILE A 136 12.36 -0.93 10.02
C ILE A 136 12.69 -0.23 11.34
N GLY A 137 11.75 0.52 11.90
CA GLY A 137 11.90 1.13 13.22
C GLY A 137 12.23 0.09 14.29
N LYS A 138 11.58 -1.08 14.29
CA LYS A 138 11.88 -2.19 15.22
C LYS A 138 13.25 -2.83 14.96
N ILE A 139 13.66 -2.95 13.70
CA ILE A 139 14.98 -3.51 13.35
C ILE A 139 16.08 -2.55 13.81
N ALA A 140 15.90 -1.24 13.64
CA ALA A 140 16.90 -0.24 13.98
C ALA A 140 17.23 -0.18 15.49
N VAL A 141 16.28 -0.47 16.38
CA VAL A 141 16.52 -0.54 17.84
C VAL A 141 17.01 -1.91 18.34
N ALA A 142 17.05 -2.92 17.46
CA ALA A 142 17.51 -4.27 17.82
C ALA A 142 19.00 -4.51 17.51
N GLN A 143 19.66 -3.56 16.85
CA GLN A 143 21.08 -3.55 16.50
C GLN A 143 21.90 -2.88 17.61
#